data_AF-J0U1W3-F1
#
_entry.id   AF-J0U1W3-F1
#
_cell.length_a   1.000
_cell.length_b   1.000
_cell.length_c   1.000
_cell.angle_alpha   90.00
_cell.angle_beta   90.00
_cell.angle_gamma   90.00
#
_symmetry.space_group_name_H-M   'P 1'
#
loop_
_entity.id
_entity.type
_entity.pdbx_description
1 polymer ?
#
loop_
_entity_poly.entity_id
_entity_poly.type
_entity_poly.pdbx_seq_one_letter_code
_entity_poly.pdbx_strand_id
1 'polypeptide(L)'
;MSISHRRWSAAQASRALGVSAKALRIYEDHGLLRPERSEAGYRLYAETDLERARTVVQLRTLGLSLAQVAAALQGDAQAMQLALAARLAELEDVFQHTRRCIDQVKALRAGMAAGRPLPTGNWAGALQMPVMPPLSFALPWPWNGEWFELAEVRRLNYIVGPLGSGKTRLMHCIAAALPGCVYLDEDRQGWEAPGDAPGGTTVDAELAWLCEEGAIDSPALRVLVQAVAGEKTHVPLVVEMIENGLDHATQEALVHWLRRRARQGAQGEGAPVFIMTRSSAILDLDLVGPHETIVLCPANHTVPQVVAPYGGAAGYEALASCLATPAARARLAAGPLAT
;
A
#
# COMPACT_ATOMS: atom_id res chain seq x y z
N MET A 1 36.67 -33.39 -12.40
CA MET A 1 35.93 -33.34 -11.13
C MET A 1 34.70 -32.46 -11.34
N SER A 2 33.51 -33.07 -11.51
CA SER A 2 32.26 -32.31 -11.63
C SER A 2 31.79 -31.98 -10.21
N ILE A 3 31.91 -30.73 -9.80
CA ILE A 3 31.31 -30.26 -8.55
C ILE A 3 29.81 -30.31 -8.79
N SER A 4 29.11 -31.24 -8.15
CA SER A 4 27.66 -31.26 -8.13
C SER A 4 27.19 -29.99 -7.41
N HIS A 5 26.95 -28.92 -8.16
CA HIS A 5 26.40 -27.69 -7.61
C HIS A 5 25.02 -28.02 -7.05
N ARG A 6 24.88 -27.94 -5.72
CA ARG A 6 23.63 -28.23 -5.03
C ARG A 6 22.54 -27.34 -5.62
N ARG A 7 21.56 -27.98 -6.27
CA ARG A 7 20.37 -27.30 -6.78
C ARG A 7 19.28 -27.35 -5.72
N TRP A 8 18.59 -26.25 -5.57
CA TRP A 8 17.49 -26.09 -4.61
C TRP A 8 16.18 -26.01 -5.38
N SER A 9 15.17 -26.77 -4.95
CA SER A 9 13.81 -26.57 -5.43
C SER A 9 13.23 -25.26 -4.88
N ALA A 10 12.18 -24.73 -5.51
CA ALA A 10 11.50 -23.52 -5.01
C ALA A 10 11.08 -23.63 -3.53
N ALA A 11 10.66 -24.80 -3.06
CA ALA A 11 10.26 -25.02 -1.67
C ALA A 11 11.44 -25.05 -0.69
N GLN A 12 12.61 -25.50 -1.14
CA GLN A 12 13.83 -25.47 -0.31
C GLN A 12 14.41 -24.06 -0.29
N ALA A 13 14.47 -23.37 -1.44
CA ALA A 13 14.91 -21.98 -1.54
C ALA A 13 14.03 -21.05 -0.70
N SER A 14 12.70 -21.20 -0.80
CA SER A 14 11.72 -20.47 0.00
C SER A 14 11.99 -20.58 1.50
N ARG A 15 12.21 -21.81 2.00
CA ARG A 15 12.55 -22.04 3.42
C ARG A 15 13.91 -21.48 3.82
N ALA A 16 14.92 -21.63 2.97
CA ALA A 16 16.27 -21.14 3.26
C ALA A 16 16.34 -19.60 3.32
N LEU A 17 15.50 -18.93 2.54
CA LEU A 17 15.47 -17.47 2.42
C LEU A 17 14.41 -16.82 3.32
N GLY A 18 13.52 -17.61 3.94
CA GLY A 18 12.41 -17.08 4.72
C GLY A 18 11.35 -16.34 3.90
N VAL A 19 11.24 -16.61 2.59
CA VAL A 19 10.28 -15.96 1.69
C VAL A 19 9.31 -16.97 1.09
N SER A 20 8.15 -16.50 0.62
CA SER A 20 7.19 -17.39 -0.06
C SER A 20 7.70 -17.84 -1.44
N ALA A 21 7.24 -19.01 -1.91
CA ALA A 21 7.50 -19.45 -3.29
C ALA A 21 6.95 -18.47 -4.35
N LYS A 22 5.90 -17.70 -3.99
CA LYS A 22 5.39 -16.61 -4.82
C LYS A 22 6.40 -15.47 -4.95
N ALA A 23 7.07 -15.10 -3.85
CA ALA A 23 8.11 -14.06 -3.88
C ALA A 23 9.26 -14.45 -4.81
N LEU A 24 9.71 -15.70 -4.78
CA LEU A 24 10.74 -16.19 -5.71
C LEU A 24 10.32 -16.10 -7.18
N ARG A 25 9.03 -16.35 -7.48
CA ARG A 25 8.48 -16.15 -8.83
C ARG A 25 8.46 -14.68 -9.21
N ILE A 26 8.02 -13.81 -8.29
CA ILE A 26 8.04 -12.36 -8.52
C ILE A 26 9.47 -11.88 -8.81
N TYR A 27 10.47 -12.36 -8.07
CA TYR A 27 11.86 -12.00 -8.30
C TYR A 27 12.36 -12.47 -9.68
N GLU A 28 11.97 -13.66 -10.12
CA GLU A 28 12.23 -14.12 -11.49
C GLU A 28 11.53 -13.27 -12.54
N ASP A 29 10.25 -12.94 -12.33
CA ASP A 29 9.45 -12.11 -13.24
C ASP A 29 10.05 -10.70 -13.38
N HIS A 30 10.70 -10.17 -12.33
CA HIS A 30 11.45 -8.89 -12.35
C HIS A 30 12.91 -9.05 -12.81
N GLY A 31 13.31 -10.23 -13.29
CA GLY A 31 14.66 -10.51 -13.76
C GLY A 31 15.74 -10.50 -12.67
N LEU A 32 15.35 -10.43 -11.40
CA LEU A 32 16.25 -10.46 -10.24
C LEU A 32 16.85 -11.84 -10.06
N LEU A 33 16.13 -12.90 -10.42
CA LEU A 33 16.59 -14.28 -10.42
C LEU A 33 16.42 -14.90 -11.80
N ARG A 34 17.31 -15.83 -12.16
CA ARG A 34 17.22 -16.59 -13.42
C ARG A 34 17.47 -18.08 -13.15
N PRO A 35 16.60 -18.74 -12.38
CA PRO A 35 16.80 -20.15 -12.06
C PRO A 35 16.72 -21.01 -13.31
N GLU A 36 17.51 -22.07 -13.32
CA GLU A 36 17.40 -23.11 -14.34
C GLU A 36 16.09 -23.89 -14.18
N ARG A 37 15.73 -24.65 -15.21
CA ARG A 37 14.59 -25.56 -15.15
C ARG A 37 15.04 -27.00 -15.28
N SER A 38 14.47 -27.89 -14.47
CA SER A 38 14.62 -29.34 -14.63
C SER A 38 14.02 -29.78 -15.97
N GLU A 39 14.32 -31.01 -16.42
CA GLU A 39 13.67 -31.61 -17.59
C GLU A 39 12.14 -31.64 -17.48
N ALA A 40 11.59 -31.81 -16.28
CA ALA A 40 10.15 -31.75 -16.00
C ALA A 40 9.58 -30.31 -15.89
N GLY A 41 10.38 -29.28 -16.16
CA GLY A 41 9.94 -27.86 -16.16
C GLY A 41 9.94 -27.14 -14.81
N TYR A 42 10.35 -27.77 -13.71
CA TYR A 42 10.43 -27.14 -12.38
C TYR A 42 11.66 -26.24 -12.21
N ARG A 43 11.51 -25.16 -11.43
CA ARG A 43 12.60 -24.22 -11.10
C ARG A 43 13.64 -24.87 -10.19
N LEU A 44 14.91 -24.75 -10.58
CA LEU A 44 16.09 -25.21 -9.86
C LEU A 44 17.04 -24.02 -9.64
N TYR A 45 17.17 -23.62 -8.39
CA TYR A 45 18.02 -22.50 -7.97
C TYR A 45 19.43 -23.02 -7.68
N ALA A 46 20.44 -22.38 -8.28
CA ALA A 46 21.83 -22.57 -7.89
C ALA A 46 22.14 -21.82 -6.58
N GLU A 47 23.30 -22.08 -5.99
CA GLU A 47 23.76 -21.31 -4.82
C GLU A 47 23.91 -19.82 -5.16
N THR A 48 24.35 -19.49 -6.38
CA THR A 48 24.44 -18.09 -6.85
C THR A 48 23.08 -17.40 -6.92
N ASP A 49 22.02 -18.14 -7.28
CA ASP A 49 20.65 -17.61 -7.25
C ASP A 49 20.20 -17.34 -5.82
N LEU A 50 20.56 -18.22 -4.88
CA LEU A 50 20.26 -18.02 -3.45
C LEU A 50 21.00 -16.84 -2.87
N GLU A 51 22.28 -16.66 -3.17
CA GLU A 51 23.06 -15.50 -2.75
C GLU A 51 22.44 -14.19 -3.26
N ARG A 52 22.10 -14.16 -4.56
CA ARG A 52 21.41 -13.01 -5.16
C ARG A 52 20.04 -12.77 -4.51
N ALA A 53 19.27 -13.82 -4.24
CA ALA A 53 17.99 -13.72 -3.56
C ALA A 53 18.13 -13.23 -2.11
N ARG A 54 19.17 -13.63 -1.38
CA ARG A 54 19.46 -13.10 -0.04
C ARG A 54 19.66 -11.58 -0.09
N THR A 55 20.42 -11.08 -1.07
CA THR A 55 20.60 -9.63 -1.26
C THR A 55 19.28 -8.94 -1.60
N VAL A 56 18.46 -9.51 -2.48
CA VAL A 56 17.12 -8.98 -2.78
C VAL A 56 16.28 -8.85 -1.50
N VAL A 57 16.25 -9.91 -0.69
CA VAL A 57 15.49 -9.91 0.58
C VAL A 57 16.02 -8.84 1.52
N GLN A 58 17.33 -8.72 1.70
CA GLN A 58 17.93 -7.69 2.56
C GLN A 58 17.58 -6.28 2.11
N LEU A 59 17.68 -5.99 0.81
CA LEU A 59 17.32 -4.66 0.31
C LEU A 59 15.82 -4.38 0.41
N ARG A 60 14.97 -5.41 0.21
CA ARG A 60 13.53 -5.30 0.48
C ARG A 60 13.23 -5.03 1.95
N THR A 61 13.96 -5.64 2.89
CA THR A 61 13.80 -5.34 4.32
C THR A 61 14.20 -3.92 4.70
N LEU A 62 15.07 -3.28 3.90
CA LEU A 62 15.36 -1.87 4.05
C LEU A 62 14.23 -0.97 3.52
N GLY A 63 13.23 -1.51 2.84
CA GLY A 63 12.08 -0.77 2.30
C GLY A 63 12.23 -0.32 0.84
N LEU A 64 13.22 -0.84 0.11
CA LEU A 64 13.43 -0.50 -1.30
C LEU A 64 12.42 -1.22 -2.21
N SER A 65 12.06 -0.63 -3.36
CA SER A 65 11.23 -1.29 -4.39
C SER A 65 11.99 -2.40 -5.11
N LEU A 66 11.29 -3.36 -5.75
CA LEU A 66 11.97 -4.37 -6.55
C LEU A 66 12.74 -3.78 -7.73
N ALA A 67 12.29 -2.65 -8.28
CA ALA A 67 13.00 -1.92 -9.33
C ALA A 67 14.29 -1.29 -8.80
N GLN A 68 14.24 -0.62 -7.64
CA GLN A 68 15.45 -0.10 -6.99
C GLN A 68 16.45 -1.21 -6.67
N VAL A 69 15.95 -2.35 -6.19
CA VAL A 69 16.77 -3.56 -6.00
C VAL A 69 17.34 -4.07 -7.32
N ALA A 70 16.57 -4.05 -8.41
CA ALA A 70 17.05 -4.47 -9.73
C ALA A 70 18.17 -3.57 -10.23
N ALA A 71 18.00 -2.24 -10.16
CA ALA A 71 18.99 -1.25 -10.56
C ALA A 71 20.29 -1.41 -9.74
N ALA A 72 20.15 -1.56 -8.42
CA ALA A 72 21.27 -1.84 -7.53
C ALA A 72 22.03 -3.12 -7.91
N LEU A 73 21.33 -4.22 -8.20
CA LEU A 73 21.93 -5.49 -8.60
C LEU A 73 22.51 -5.48 -10.03
N GLN A 74 22.20 -4.47 -10.82
CA GLN A 74 22.82 -4.20 -12.12
C GLN A 74 24.09 -3.33 -11.99
N GLY A 75 24.46 -2.92 -10.77
CA GLY A 75 25.65 -2.12 -10.51
C GLY A 75 25.43 -0.62 -10.65
N ASP A 76 24.19 -0.15 -10.72
CA ASP A 76 23.87 1.28 -10.70
C ASP A 76 24.04 1.84 -9.28
N ALA A 77 25.26 2.27 -8.98
CA ALA A 77 25.59 2.86 -7.69
C ALA A 77 24.81 4.16 -7.43
N GLN A 78 24.47 4.92 -8.48
CA GLN A 78 23.77 6.19 -8.32
C GLN A 78 22.29 5.96 -8.00
N ALA A 79 21.62 5.03 -8.70
CA ALA A 79 20.25 4.64 -8.37
C ALA A 79 20.14 4.08 -6.95
N MET A 80 21.11 3.27 -6.53
CA MET A 80 21.16 2.77 -5.14
C MET A 80 21.32 3.91 -4.12
N GLN A 81 22.23 4.86 -4.36
CA GLN A 81 22.40 6.01 -3.47
C GLN A 81 21.13 6.84 -3.36
N LEU A 82 20.43 7.07 -4.48
CA LEU A 82 19.17 7.81 -4.49
C LEU A 82 18.05 7.08 -3.72
N ALA A 83 17.90 5.77 -3.95
CA ALA A 83 16.93 4.94 -3.24
C ALA A 83 17.18 4.92 -1.72
N LEU A 84 18.45 4.75 -1.31
CA LEU A 84 18.84 4.78 0.10
C LEU A 84 18.65 6.17 0.73
N ALA A 85 18.96 7.24 -0.01
CA ALA A 85 18.74 8.61 0.47
C ALA A 85 17.25 8.90 0.68
N ALA A 86 16.39 8.48 -0.26
CA ALA A 86 14.94 8.60 -0.12
C ALA A 86 14.42 7.81 1.09
N ARG A 87 14.93 6.60 1.32
CA ARG A 87 14.56 5.78 2.47
C ARG A 87 15.07 6.35 3.79
N LEU A 88 16.28 6.92 3.81
CA LEU A 88 16.82 7.57 4.99
C LEU A 88 15.96 8.77 5.38
N ALA A 89 15.62 9.64 4.42
CA ALA A 89 14.75 10.79 4.66
C ALA A 89 13.39 10.35 5.24
N GLU A 90 12.82 9.24 4.75
CA GLU A 90 11.59 8.68 5.32
C GLU A 90 11.75 8.26 6.78
N LEU A 91 12.82 7.53 7.10
CA LEU A 91 13.07 7.06 8.45
C LEU A 91 13.32 8.24 9.41
N GLU A 92 13.99 9.28 8.93
CA GLU A 92 14.21 10.52 9.67
C GLU A 92 12.89 11.25 9.94
N ASP A 93 11.98 11.37 8.97
CA ASP A 93 10.67 11.98 9.16
C ASP A 93 9.83 11.25 10.21
N VAL A 94 9.79 9.92 10.14
CA VAL A 94 9.11 9.07 11.14
C VAL A 94 9.73 9.26 12.52
N PHE A 95 11.06 9.30 12.60
CA PHE A 95 11.78 9.52 13.85
C PHE A 95 11.46 10.89 14.45
N GLN A 96 11.47 11.96 13.64
CA GLN A 96 11.17 13.32 14.11
C GLN A 96 9.72 13.45 14.57
N HIS A 97 8.76 12.84 13.86
CA HIS A 97 7.38 12.81 14.30
C HIS A 97 7.24 12.08 15.63
N THR A 98 7.80 10.88 15.75
CA THR A 98 7.78 10.08 16.98
C THR A 98 8.39 10.84 18.15
N ARG A 99 9.52 11.53 17.92
CA ARG A 99 10.17 12.37 18.92
C ARG A 99 9.26 13.52 19.40
N ARG A 100 8.60 14.23 18.48
CA ARG A 100 7.62 15.28 18.82
C ARG A 100 6.50 14.72 19.70
N CYS A 101 6.00 13.53 19.37
CA CYS A 101 4.97 12.87 20.18
C CYS A 101 5.45 12.54 21.59
N ILE A 102 6.66 11.98 21.72
CA ILE A 102 7.28 11.68 23.02
C ILE A 102 7.44 12.95 23.86
N ASP A 103 7.96 14.03 23.26
CA ASP A 103 8.22 15.28 23.98
C ASP A 103 6.92 15.94 24.49
N GLN A 104 5.83 15.85 23.71
CA GLN A 104 4.51 16.31 24.15
C GLN A 104 3.93 15.45 25.28
N VAL A 105 4.02 14.11 25.20
CA VAL A 105 3.59 13.23 26.30
C VAL A 105 4.37 13.53 27.58
N LYS A 106 5.69 13.77 27.48
CA LYS A 106 6.52 14.18 28.62
C LYS A 106 6.05 15.52 29.21
N ALA A 107 5.75 16.50 28.36
CA ALA A 107 5.28 17.82 28.79
C ALA A 107 3.94 17.73 29.53
N LEU A 108 2.99 16.95 29.01
CA LEU A 108 1.70 16.70 29.66
C LEU A 108 1.87 16.03 31.02
N ARG A 109 2.69 14.97 31.08
CA ARG A 109 2.97 14.26 32.33
C ARG A 109 3.60 15.16 33.38
N ALA A 110 4.55 16.02 32.98
CA ALA A 110 5.18 16.99 33.87
C ALA A 110 4.20 18.09 34.32
N GLY A 111 3.30 18.53 33.44
CA GLY A 111 2.23 19.47 33.76
C GLY A 111 1.30 18.92 34.84
N MET A 112 0.82 17.69 34.66
CA MET A 112 -0.05 17.01 35.62
C MET A 112 0.64 16.77 36.97
N ALA A 113 1.92 16.36 36.97
CA ALA A 113 2.69 16.19 38.19
C ALA A 113 2.85 17.51 38.98
N ALA A 114 2.86 18.65 38.28
CA ALA A 114 2.88 19.98 38.86
C ALA A 114 1.49 20.53 39.24
N GLY A 115 0.44 19.70 39.20
CA GLY A 115 -0.94 20.09 39.53
C GLY A 115 -1.65 20.93 38.48
N ARG A 116 -1.08 21.08 37.27
CA ARG A 116 -1.77 21.75 36.16
C ARG A 116 -2.82 20.80 35.58
N PRO A 117 -4.07 21.25 35.40
CA PRO A 117 -5.09 20.43 34.74
C PRO A 117 -4.72 20.16 33.28
N LEU A 118 -5.32 19.12 32.70
CA LEU A 118 -5.18 18.86 31.27
C LEU A 118 -5.65 20.08 30.47
N PRO A 119 -4.98 20.45 29.37
CA PRO A 119 -5.45 21.53 28.51
C PRO A 119 -6.85 21.20 27.96
N THR A 120 -7.72 22.20 27.87
CA THR A 120 -9.11 22.03 27.40
C THR A 120 -9.29 22.16 25.88
N GLY A 121 -8.25 22.58 25.14
CA GLY A 121 -8.23 22.65 23.67
C GLY A 121 -7.69 21.38 23.00
N ASN A 122 -7.56 21.36 21.67
CA ASN A 122 -6.97 20.23 20.94
C ASN A 122 -5.44 20.16 21.12
N TRP A 123 -4.99 19.83 22.34
CA TRP A 123 -3.57 19.61 22.66
C TRP A 123 -3.03 18.33 22.00
N ALA A 124 -3.92 17.37 21.70
CA ALA A 124 -3.58 16.18 20.94
C ALA A 124 -3.35 16.49 19.45
N GLY A 125 -3.80 17.65 18.94
CA GLY A 125 -3.64 18.05 17.55
C GLY A 125 -2.17 18.16 17.11
N ALA A 126 -1.26 18.43 18.05
CA ALA A 126 0.17 18.44 17.78
C ALA A 126 0.82 17.04 17.89
N LEU A 127 0.12 16.06 18.47
CA LEU A 127 0.44 14.62 18.44
C LEU A 127 -0.14 13.96 17.18
N GLN A 128 -1.25 14.52 16.67
CA GLN A 128 -1.99 14.01 15.53
C GLN A 128 -1.31 14.48 14.23
N MET A 129 -1.26 13.59 13.25
CA MET A 129 -1.04 14.02 11.86
C MET A 129 -2.22 14.89 11.43
N PRO A 130 -2.10 15.78 10.43
CA PRO A 130 -3.27 16.47 9.88
C PRO A 130 -4.31 15.42 9.46
N VAL A 131 -5.42 15.39 10.20
CA VAL A 131 -6.57 14.51 9.95
C VAL A 131 -7.68 15.41 9.42
N MET A 132 -8.33 14.98 8.34
CA MET A 132 -9.52 15.66 7.84
C MET A 132 -10.71 15.47 8.80
N PRO A 133 -11.79 16.27 8.70
CA PRO A 133 -13.00 16.05 9.49
C PRO A 133 -13.48 14.59 9.37
N PRO A 134 -14.05 14.05 10.46
CA PRO A 134 -14.52 12.67 10.48
C PRO A 134 -15.61 12.47 9.43
N LEU A 135 -15.63 11.28 8.85
CA LEU A 135 -16.63 10.90 7.85
C LEU A 135 -17.68 10.03 8.52
N SER A 136 -18.94 10.46 8.53
CA SER A 136 -20.01 9.73 9.20
C SER A 136 -21.30 9.74 8.40
N PHE A 137 -21.92 8.58 8.24
CA PHE A 137 -23.18 8.43 7.50
C PHE A 137 -23.86 7.10 7.83
N ALA A 138 -25.17 7.02 7.55
CA ALA A 138 -25.93 5.78 7.62
C ALA A 138 -25.58 4.87 6.43
N LEU A 139 -25.31 3.60 6.70
CA LEU A 139 -24.96 2.64 5.67
C LEU A 139 -26.20 2.07 4.98
N PRO A 140 -26.19 1.94 3.64
CA PRO A 140 -27.26 1.27 2.91
C PRO A 140 -27.22 -0.25 3.13
N TRP A 141 -28.12 -0.99 2.47
CA TRP A 141 -27.97 -2.44 2.35
C TRP A 141 -26.54 -2.81 1.88
N PRO A 142 -25.86 -3.82 2.45
CA PRO A 142 -26.35 -4.89 3.33
C PRO A 142 -26.42 -4.56 4.83
N TRP A 143 -26.07 -3.33 5.23
CA TRP A 143 -25.96 -2.93 6.64
C TRP A 143 -27.25 -2.33 7.22
N ASN A 144 -28.33 -2.25 6.45
CA ASN A 144 -29.68 -1.91 6.92
C ASN A 144 -29.80 -0.61 7.74
N GLY A 145 -29.03 0.43 7.40
CA GLY A 145 -29.09 1.73 8.07
C GLY A 145 -28.17 1.89 9.27
N GLU A 146 -27.34 0.88 9.59
CA GLU A 146 -26.32 0.97 10.64
C GLU A 146 -25.40 2.18 10.44
N TRP A 147 -24.94 2.76 11.54
CA TRP A 147 -24.10 3.97 11.50
C TRP A 147 -22.64 3.61 11.23
N PHE A 148 -22.04 4.26 10.25
CA PHE A 148 -20.60 4.21 10.01
C PHE A 148 -19.95 5.52 10.39
N GLU A 149 -18.81 5.42 11.07
CA GLU A 149 -17.98 6.56 11.42
C GLU A 149 -16.50 6.21 11.19
N LEU A 150 -15.84 7.05 10.41
CA LEU A 150 -14.40 7.07 10.26
C LEU A 150 -13.87 8.34 10.93
N ALA A 151 -13.49 8.19 12.20
CA ALA A 151 -13.05 9.30 13.05
C ALA A 151 -11.80 10.00 12.50
N GLU A 152 -10.92 9.26 11.82
CA GLU A 152 -9.68 9.79 11.27
C GLU A 152 -9.50 9.42 9.79
N VAL A 153 -9.87 10.36 8.91
CA VAL A 153 -9.59 10.26 7.48
C VAL A 153 -8.13 10.65 7.25
N ARG A 154 -7.32 9.66 6.84
CA ARG A 154 -5.90 9.85 6.52
C ARG A 154 -5.75 10.25 5.05
N ARG A 155 -4.51 10.49 4.62
CA ARG A 155 -4.23 10.85 3.21
C ARG A 155 -4.44 9.67 2.28
N LEU A 156 -4.14 8.46 2.75
CA LEU A 156 -4.38 7.23 2.01
C LEU A 156 -5.26 6.31 2.84
N ASN A 157 -6.40 5.90 2.32
CA ASN A 157 -7.37 5.08 3.02
C ASN A 157 -7.70 3.85 2.18
N TYR A 158 -7.35 2.68 2.67
CA TYR A 158 -7.56 1.41 1.99
C TYR A 158 -8.91 0.82 2.38
N ILE A 159 -9.74 0.46 1.39
CA ILE A 159 -10.97 -0.30 1.60
C ILE A 159 -10.74 -1.74 1.16
N VAL A 160 -10.83 -2.68 2.09
CA VAL A 160 -10.51 -4.10 1.87
C VAL A 160 -11.65 -4.99 2.34
N GLY A 161 -11.76 -6.19 1.77
CA GLY A 161 -12.78 -7.16 2.16
C GLY A 161 -13.12 -8.16 1.05
N PRO A 162 -13.79 -9.27 1.38
CA PRO A 162 -14.08 -10.34 0.44
C PRO A 162 -15.15 -9.95 -0.58
N LEU A 163 -15.31 -10.76 -1.63
CA LEU A 163 -16.36 -10.53 -2.63
C LEU A 163 -17.74 -10.48 -1.95
N GLY A 164 -18.60 -9.55 -2.36
CA GLY A 164 -19.95 -9.41 -1.80
C GLY A 164 -20.03 -8.74 -0.41
N SER A 165 -18.93 -8.28 0.18
CA SER A 165 -18.95 -7.63 1.51
C SER A 165 -19.50 -6.19 1.55
N GLY A 166 -20.03 -5.69 0.42
CA GLY A 166 -20.59 -4.33 0.34
C GLY A 166 -19.61 -3.20 0.01
N LYS A 167 -18.29 -3.46 -0.10
CA LYS A 167 -17.24 -2.44 -0.34
C LYS A 167 -17.59 -1.36 -1.37
N THR A 168 -18.08 -1.73 -2.56
CA THR A 168 -18.48 -0.76 -3.60
C THR A 168 -19.57 0.19 -3.12
N ARG A 169 -20.53 -0.30 -2.32
CA ARG A 169 -21.53 0.58 -1.70
C ARG A 169 -20.92 1.50 -0.66
N LEU A 170 -19.98 1.00 0.15
CA LEU A 170 -19.23 1.86 1.07
C LEU A 170 -18.46 2.94 0.30
N MET A 171 -17.79 2.59 -0.80
CA MET A 171 -17.06 3.53 -1.66
C MET A 171 -17.98 4.64 -2.20
N HIS A 172 -19.18 4.28 -2.67
CA HIS A 172 -20.18 5.28 -3.09
C HIS A 172 -20.63 6.19 -1.95
N CYS A 173 -20.86 5.65 -0.75
CA CYS A 173 -21.22 6.47 0.42
C CYS A 173 -20.08 7.43 0.81
N ILE A 174 -18.83 6.96 0.76
CA ILE A 174 -17.64 7.78 1.01
C ILE A 174 -17.57 8.92 -0.02
N ALA A 175 -17.72 8.60 -1.31
CA ALA A 175 -17.69 9.59 -2.37
C ALA A 175 -18.80 10.63 -2.23
N ALA A 176 -20.02 10.20 -1.89
CA ALA A 176 -21.16 11.10 -1.68
C ALA A 176 -20.99 12.01 -0.44
N ALA A 177 -20.28 11.54 0.58
CA ALA A 177 -20.02 12.30 1.79
C ALA A 177 -18.82 13.27 1.66
N LEU A 178 -18.00 13.15 0.60
CA LEU A 178 -16.84 14.00 0.35
C LEU A 178 -17.18 15.09 -0.70
N PRO A 179 -17.15 16.38 -0.34
CA PRO A 179 -17.48 17.45 -1.28
C PRO A 179 -16.56 17.49 -2.49
N GLY A 180 -17.16 17.54 -3.68
CA GLY A 180 -16.43 17.61 -4.95
C GLY A 180 -15.68 16.34 -5.32
N CYS A 181 -15.83 15.26 -4.55
CA CYS A 181 -15.08 14.02 -4.72
C CYS A 181 -15.10 13.51 -6.16
N VAL A 182 -13.95 13.11 -6.63
CA VAL A 182 -13.81 12.39 -7.89
C VAL A 182 -13.92 10.90 -7.59
N TYR A 183 -14.75 10.23 -8.37
CA TYR A 183 -14.95 8.79 -8.28
C TYR A 183 -14.44 8.12 -9.56
N LEU A 184 -13.50 7.20 -9.41
CA LEU A 184 -13.02 6.32 -10.46
C LEU A 184 -13.53 4.91 -10.18
N ASP A 185 -14.37 4.39 -11.06
CA ASP A 185 -14.80 3.00 -10.97
C ASP A 185 -13.67 2.01 -11.38
N GLU A 186 -14.00 0.72 -11.40
CA GLU A 186 -13.07 -0.35 -11.77
C GLU A 186 -12.54 -0.19 -13.20
N ASP A 187 -13.36 0.35 -14.11
CA ASP A 187 -13.01 0.64 -15.51
C ASP A 187 -12.37 2.02 -15.69
N ARG A 188 -12.11 2.72 -14.58
CA ARG A 188 -11.56 4.09 -14.55
C ARG A 188 -12.47 5.13 -15.23
N GLN A 189 -13.75 4.81 -15.37
CA GLN A 189 -14.77 5.74 -15.83
C GLN A 189 -15.20 6.62 -14.64
N GLY A 190 -15.61 7.86 -14.93
CA GLY A 190 -15.99 8.85 -13.92
C GLY A 190 -15.07 10.07 -13.83
N TRP A 191 -13.89 10.02 -14.46
CA TRP A 191 -13.08 11.20 -14.72
C TRP A 191 -13.24 11.66 -16.17
N GLU A 192 -13.95 12.77 -16.35
CA GLU A 192 -13.86 13.54 -17.59
C GLU A 192 -12.51 14.25 -17.59
N ALA A 193 -11.57 13.72 -18.38
CA ALA A 193 -10.31 14.41 -18.63
C ALA A 193 -10.62 15.82 -19.13
N PRO A 194 -9.97 16.88 -18.58
CA PRO A 194 -10.04 18.20 -19.20
C PRO A 194 -9.59 18.02 -20.67
N GLY A 195 -10.51 18.20 -21.62
CA GLY A 195 -10.27 17.85 -23.02
C GLY A 195 -9.00 18.52 -23.54
N ASP A 196 -8.05 17.71 -24.03
CA ASP A 196 -6.76 18.10 -24.63
C ASP A 196 -6.08 19.35 -24.04
N ALA A 197 -6.31 19.65 -22.76
CA ALA A 197 -5.49 20.59 -22.04
C ALA A 197 -4.17 19.84 -21.84
N PRO A 198 -3.04 20.37 -22.33
CA PRO A 198 -1.76 19.69 -22.21
C PRO A 198 -1.56 19.39 -20.73
N GLY A 199 -1.63 18.12 -20.36
CA GLY A 199 -1.38 17.65 -19.00
C GLY A 199 0.02 18.10 -18.62
N GLY A 200 0.09 19.26 -17.98
CA GLY A 200 1.30 20.04 -17.86
C GLY A 200 2.35 19.28 -17.08
N THR A 201 3.59 19.29 -17.58
CA THR A 201 4.91 18.97 -16.99
C THR A 201 4.98 18.12 -15.71
N THR A 202 4.20 18.43 -14.67
CA THR A 202 4.04 17.63 -13.44
C THR A 202 3.57 16.20 -13.68
N VAL A 203 2.53 15.97 -14.50
CA VAL A 203 2.01 14.59 -14.70
C VAL A 203 3.04 13.73 -15.43
N ASP A 204 3.69 14.28 -16.45
CA ASP A 204 4.77 13.62 -17.17
C ASP A 204 5.97 13.33 -16.26
N ALA A 205 6.33 14.26 -15.37
CA ALA A 205 7.41 14.05 -14.40
C ALA A 205 7.09 12.94 -13.39
N GLU A 206 5.85 12.86 -12.92
CA GLU A 206 5.40 11.81 -11.99
C GLU A 206 5.33 10.45 -12.69
N LEU A 207 4.88 10.41 -13.94
CA LEU A 207 4.92 9.19 -14.78
C LEU A 207 6.35 8.74 -15.06
N ALA A 208 7.27 9.67 -15.35
CA ALA A 208 8.68 9.35 -15.54
C ALA A 208 9.28 8.72 -14.28
N TRP A 209 9.01 9.29 -13.11
CA TRP A 209 9.44 8.72 -11.82
C TRP A 209 8.86 7.32 -11.57
N LEU A 210 7.58 7.11 -11.88
CA LEU A 210 6.94 5.80 -11.79
C LEU A 210 7.62 4.77 -12.71
N CYS A 211 7.93 5.14 -13.94
CA CYS A 211 8.65 4.29 -14.89
C CYS A 211 10.08 3.98 -14.43
N GLU A 212 10.78 4.93 -13.82
CA GLU A 212 12.08 4.70 -13.16
C GLU A 212 11.97 3.71 -11.99
N GLU A 213 10.85 3.74 -11.26
CA GLU A 213 10.49 2.76 -10.23
C GLU A 213 9.92 1.44 -10.80
N GLY A 214 9.99 1.24 -12.12
CA GLY A 214 9.64 -0.01 -12.79
C GLY A 214 8.18 -0.16 -13.20
N ALA A 215 7.38 0.92 -13.16
CA ALA A 215 6.04 0.91 -13.71
C ALA A 215 6.03 0.78 -15.24
N ILE A 216 5.01 0.12 -15.77
CA ILE A 216 4.70 0.12 -17.20
C ILE A 216 3.71 1.25 -17.47
N ASP A 217 4.11 2.18 -18.34
CA ASP A 217 3.22 3.22 -18.83
C ASP A 217 2.03 2.60 -19.59
N SER A 218 0.84 2.80 -19.05
CA SER A 218 -0.41 2.24 -19.55
C SER A 218 -1.54 3.26 -19.41
N PRO A 219 -2.60 3.16 -20.23
CA PRO A 219 -3.76 4.06 -20.10
C PRO A 219 -4.35 4.08 -18.68
N ALA A 220 -4.41 2.92 -18.02
CA ALA A 220 -4.89 2.79 -16.65
C ALA A 220 -4.01 3.56 -15.65
N LEU A 221 -2.68 3.47 -15.77
CA LEU A 221 -1.75 4.20 -14.93
C LEU A 221 -1.86 5.71 -15.15
N ARG A 222 -1.90 6.16 -16.42
CA ARG A 222 -1.99 7.59 -16.77
C ARG A 222 -3.23 8.25 -16.18
N VAL A 223 -4.40 7.59 -16.22
CA VAL A 223 -5.63 8.11 -15.60
C VAL A 223 -5.47 8.27 -14.09
N LEU A 224 -4.85 7.30 -13.41
CA LEU A 224 -4.60 7.37 -11.97
C LEU A 224 -3.64 8.51 -11.60
N VAL A 225 -2.55 8.67 -12.35
CA VAL A 225 -1.59 9.75 -12.11
C VAL A 225 -2.23 11.10 -12.39
N GLN A 226 -3.01 11.24 -13.47
CA GLN A 226 -3.75 12.46 -13.77
C GLN A 226 -4.76 12.81 -12.67
N ALA A 227 -5.48 11.82 -12.12
CA ALA A 227 -6.45 12.05 -11.06
C ALA A 227 -5.80 12.49 -9.74
N VAL A 228 -4.59 12.00 -9.44
CA VAL A 228 -3.90 12.26 -8.17
C VAL A 228 -2.92 13.46 -8.24
N ALA A 229 -2.33 13.72 -9.41
CA ALA A 229 -1.29 14.74 -9.62
C ALA A 229 -1.65 15.82 -10.65
N GLY A 230 -2.81 15.72 -11.30
CA GLY A 230 -3.32 16.78 -12.18
C GLY A 230 -3.78 18.02 -11.40
N GLU A 231 -4.20 19.07 -12.12
CA GLU A 231 -4.50 20.40 -11.57
C GLU A 231 -5.56 20.42 -10.43
N LYS A 232 -6.37 19.36 -10.30
CA LYS A 232 -7.36 19.18 -9.21
C LYS A 232 -6.79 18.43 -7.99
N THR A 233 -5.50 18.56 -7.66
CA THR A 233 -4.86 17.86 -6.52
C THR A 233 -5.49 18.12 -5.14
N HIS A 234 -6.34 19.14 -5.00
CA HIS A 234 -7.02 19.50 -3.76
C HIS A 234 -8.39 18.84 -3.57
N VAL A 235 -8.81 17.96 -4.48
CA VAL A 235 -10.13 17.30 -4.45
C VAL A 235 -10.00 15.86 -3.94
N PRO A 236 -10.89 15.39 -3.04
CA PRO A 236 -10.89 13.99 -2.61
C PRO A 236 -11.04 13.02 -3.78
N LEU A 237 -10.33 11.90 -3.72
CA LEU A 237 -10.37 10.87 -4.76
C LEU A 237 -10.80 9.53 -4.18
N VAL A 238 -11.72 8.85 -4.85
CA VAL A 238 -12.16 7.49 -4.52
C VAL A 238 -11.92 6.61 -5.75
N VAL A 239 -11.19 5.51 -5.59
CA VAL A 239 -10.78 4.61 -6.68
C VAL A 239 -11.16 3.17 -6.37
N GLU A 240 -12.00 2.58 -7.21
CA GLU A 240 -12.33 1.15 -7.11
C GLU A 240 -11.26 0.28 -7.75
N MET A 241 -10.87 -0.81 -7.08
CA MET A 241 -9.92 -1.80 -7.59
C MET A 241 -8.69 -1.15 -8.22
N ILE A 242 -7.88 -0.43 -7.43
CA ILE A 242 -6.74 0.34 -7.95
C ILE A 242 -5.75 -0.50 -8.78
N GLU A 243 -5.63 -1.78 -8.48
CA GLU A 243 -4.79 -2.71 -9.24
C GLU A 243 -5.32 -3.11 -10.63
N ASN A 244 -6.59 -2.80 -10.97
CA ASN A 244 -7.18 -3.22 -12.23
C ASN A 244 -6.45 -2.56 -13.42
N GLY A 245 -6.11 -3.38 -14.42
CA GLY A 245 -5.32 -2.95 -15.58
C GLY A 245 -3.83 -2.70 -15.33
N LEU A 246 -3.32 -2.97 -14.12
CA LEU A 246 -1.91 -2.77 -13.76
C LEU A 246 -1.21 -4.11 -13.51
N ASP A 247 0.01 -4.24 -14.01
CA ASP A 247 0.87 -5.38 -13.69
C ASP A 247 1.45 -5.27 -12.27
N HIS A 248 2.13 -6.31 -11.81
CA HIS A 248 2.62 -6.36 -10.43
C HIS A 248 3.66 -5.27 -10.13
N ALA A 249 4.58 -5.02 -11.06
CA ALA A 249 5.63 -4.01 -10.92
C ALA A 249 5.02 -2.60 -10.82
N THR A 250 4.05 -2.30 -11.70
CA THR A 250 3.33 -1.03 -11.70
C THR A 250 2.54 -0.82 -10.41
N GLN A 251 1.95 -1.88 -9.84
CA GLN A 251 1.27 -1.79 -8.55
C GLN A 251 2.23 -1.39 -7.41
N GLU A 252 3.42 -2.00 -7.34
CA GLU A 252 4.43 -1.65 -6.33
C GLU A 252 4.92 -0.20 -6.50
N ALA A 253 5.25 0.20 -7.72
CA ALA A 253 5.67 1.57 -8.02
C ALA A 253 4.57 2.59 -7.66
N LEU A 254 3.31 2.27 -7.99
CA LEU A 254 2.17 3.13 -7.72
C LEU A 254 1.93 3.35 -6.22
N VAL A 255 2.00 2.30 -5.39
CA VAL A 255 1.81 2.52 -3.94
C VAL A 255 2.98 3.31 -3.33
N HIS A 256 4.21 3.09 -3.79
CA HIS A 256 5.36 3.88 -3.36
C HIS A 256 5.16 5.36 -3.69
N TRP A 257 4.68 5.64 -4.90
CA TRP A 257 4.33 6.97 -5.35
C TRP A 257 3.23 7.62 -4.49
N LEU A 258 2.13 6.91 -4.24
CA LEU A 258 1.03 7.40 -3.39
C LEU A 258 1.50 7.70 -1.98
N ARG A 259 2.34 6.83 -1.38
CA ARG A 259 2.92 7.04 -0.04
C ARG A 259 3.85 8.24 0.01
N ARG A 260 4.70 8.42 -1.02
CA ARG A 260 5.56 9.61 -1.15
C ARG A 260 4.72 10.89 -1.18
N ARG A 261 3.66 10.94 -1.98
CA ARG A 261 2.76 12.10 -2.06
C ARG A 261 2.00 12.35 -0.76
N ALA A 262 1.54 11.28 -0.10
CA ALA A 262 0.91 11.38 1.21
C ALA A 262 1.82 12.04 2.27
N ARG A 263 3.15 11.89 2.16
CA ARG A 263 4.10 12.53 3.08
C ARG A 263 4.36 13.99 2.73
N GLN A 264 4.57 14.28 1.44
CA GLN A 264 4.87 15.63 0.96
C GLN A 264 3.74 16.63 1.23
N GLY A 265 2.50 16.17 1.28
CA GLY A 265 1.34 16.99 1.66
C GLY A 265 1.27 17.38 3.15
N ALA A 266 2.26 17.09 3.99
CA ALA A 266 2.21 17.30 5.45
C ALA A 266 1.91 18.75 5.90
N GLN A 267 1.96 19.75 5.01
CA GLN A 267 1.48 21.13 5.29
C GLN A 267 -0.04 21.33 5.16
N GLY A 268 -0.83 20.26 4.98
CA GLY A 268 -2.29 20.29 5.13
C GLY A 268 -3.11 20.50 3.86
N GLU A 269 -2.48 20.64 2.69
CA GLU A 269 -3.18 21.03 1.44
C GLU A 269 -3.59 19.87 0.51
N GLY A 270 -3.04 18.66 0.66
CA GLY A 270 -3.42 17.54 -0.23
C GLY A 270 -4.68 16.80 0.25
N ALA A 271 -5.58 16.48 -0.68
CA ALA A 271 -6.83 15.77 -0.44
C ALA A 271 -6.64 14.27 -0.13
N PRO A 272 -7.63 13.60 0.52
CA PRO A 272 -7.55 12.18 0.81
C PRO A 272 -7.79 11.36 -0.45
N VAL A 273 -7.15 10.19 -0.49
CA VAL A 273 -7.36 9.17 -1.51
C VAL A 273 -7.90 7.92 -0.82
N PHE A 274 -9.08 7.48 -1.24
CA PHE A 274 -9.70 6.24 -0.82
C PHE A 274 -9.55 5.21 -1.94
N ILE A 275 -8.94 4.07 -1.65
CA ILE A 275 -8.63 3.07 -2.66
C ILE A 275 -9.13 1.70 -2.21
N MET A 276 -9.95 1.07 -3.05
CA MET A 276 -10.29 -0.34 -2.85
C MET A 276 -9.21 -1.21 -3.46
N THR A 277 -8.71 -2.18 -2.71
CA THR A 277 -7.70 -3.13 -3.21
C THR A 277 -7.81 -4.52 -2.59
N ARG A 278 -7.38 -5.52 -3.35
CA ARG A 278 -7.11 -6.90 -2.91
C ARG A 278 -5.69 -7.35 -3.25
N SER A 279 -4.83 -6.40 -3.64
CA SER A 279 -3.45 -6.66 -4.03
C SER A 279 -2.52 -6.50 -2.84
N SER A 280 -1.75 -7.54 -2.55
CA SER A 280 -0.65 -7.48 -1.59
C SER A 280 0.54 -6.64 -2.06
N ALA A 281 0.60 -6.26 -3.35
CA ALA A 281 1.59 -5.30 -3.83
C ALA A 281 1.19 -3.86 -3.48
N ILE A 282 -0.12 -3.58 -3.50
CA ILE A 282 -0.67 -2.26 -3.16
C ILE A 282 -0.77 -2.09 -1.64
N LEU A 283 -1.19 -3.12 -0.91
CA LEU A 283 -1.31 -3.07 0.53
C LEU A 283 -0.40 -4.14 1.16
N ASP A 284 0.85 -3.74 1.37
CA ASP A 284 1.79 -4.46 2.21
C ASP A 284 1.62 -4.01 3.65
N LEU A 285 1.14 -4.91 4.52
CA LEU A 285 0.80 -4.63 5.91
C LEU A 285 2.03 -4.25 6.75
N ASP A 286 3.21 -4.73 6.39
CA ASP A 286 4.45 -4.43 7.12
C ASP A 286 4.95 -3.00 6.84
N LEU A 287 4.41 -2.34 5.79
CA LEU A 287 4.82 -1.02 5.34
C LEU A 287 3.75 0.07 5.57
N VAL A 288 2.64 -0.27 6.23
CA VAL A 288 1.55 0.67 6.50
C VAL A 288 2.04 1.74 7.47
N GLY A 289 2.10 2.98 7.00
CA GLY A 289 2.58 4.13 7.77
C GLY A 289 1.48 4.91 8.51
N PRO A 290 1.85 5.99 9.21
CA PRO A 290 0.91 6.83 9.96
C PRO A 290 -0.01 7.69 9.07
N HIS A 291 0.26 7.77 7.77
CA HIS A 291 -0.57 8.48 6.79
C HIS A 291 -1.63 7.58 6.14
N GLU A 292 -1.73 6.34 6.61
CA GLU A 292 -2.54 5.29 6.01
C GLU A 292 -3.59 4.77 7.02
N THR A 293 -4.81 4.56 6.56
CA THR A 293 -5.85 3.84 7.31
C THR A 293 -6.33 2.65 6.51
N ILE A 294 -6.64 1.54 7.17
CA ILE A 294 -7.26 0.37 6.55
C ILE A 294 -8.66 0.19 7.12
N VAL A 295 -9.66 0.17 6.25
CA VAL A 295 -11.06 -0.13 6.57
C VAL A 295 -11.40 -1.49 5.98
N LEU A 296 -11.78 -2.42 6.84
CA LEU A 296 -12.24 -3.75 6.45
C LEU A 296 -13.77 -3.76 6.37
N CYS A 297 -14.31 -4.22 5.25
CA CYS A 297 -15.71 -4.63 5.09
C CYS A 297 -15.82 -6.16 5.26
N PRO A 298 -16.32 -6.68 6.39
CA PRO A 298 -16.35 -8.11 6.68
C PRO A 298 -17.37 -8.90 5.84
N ALA A 299 -17.16 -10.22 5.69
CA ALA A 299 -18.03 -11.09 4.90
C ALA A 299 -19.45 -11.23 5.46
N ASN A 300 -19.59 -11.16 6.78
CA ASN A 300 -20.85 -11.29 7.52
C ASN A 300 -21.66 -9.99 7.56
N HIS A 301 -21.27 -8.98 6.77
CA HIS A 301 -21.96 -7.69 6.67
C HIS A 301 -22.11 -6.95 8.01
N THR A 302 -21.23 -7.19 8.97
CA THR A 302 -21.07 -6.24 10.08
C THR A 302 -20.55 -4.91 9.56
N VAL A 303 -20.80 -3.84 10.33
CA VAL A 303 -20.36 -2.48 9.99
C VAL A 303 -18.85 -2.48 9.66
N PRO A 304 -18.42 -1.82 8.58
CA PRO A 304 -17.00 -1.71 8.25
C PRO A 304 -16.21 -1.06 9.39
N GLN A 305 -15.02 -1.59 9.66
CA GLN A 305 -14.21 -1.17 10.81
C GLN A 305 -12.77 -0.84 10.40
N VAL A 306 -12.15 0.07 11.12
CA VAL A 306 -10.71 0.33 10.99
C VAL A 306 -9.93 -0.84 11.57
N VAL A 307 -8.94 -1.33 10.82
CA VAL A 307 -8.11 -2.47 11.22
C VAL A 307 -6.66 -2.02 11.34
N ALA A 308 -6.02 -2.34 12.46
CA ALA A 308 -4.60 -2.09 12.64
C ALA A 308 -3.76 -3.16 11.91
N PRO A 309 -2.61 -2.79 11.30
CA PRO A 309 -1.85 -3.66 10.41
C PRO A 309 -0.92 -4.65 11.15
N TYR A 310 -1.37 -5.23 12.27
CA TYR A 310 -0.56 -6.20 13.03
C TYR A 310 -1.38 -7.40 13.52
N GLY A 311 -0.71 -8.54 13.63
CA GLY A 311 -1.29 -9.81 14.11
C GLY A 311 -1.97 -9.65 15.47
N GLY A 312 -3.18 -10.18 15.59
CA GLY A 312 -4.00 -10.10 16.81
C GLY A 312 -4.89 -8.85 16.92
N ALA A 313 -4.77 -7.87 16.03
CA ALA A 313 -5.74 -6.77 15.96
C ALA A 313 -7.12 -7.27 15.49
N ALA A 314 -8.19 -6.61 15.95
CA ALA A 314 -9.55 -6.93 15.54
C ALA A 314 -9.70 -6.81 14.02
N GLY A 315 -10.16 -7.89 13.36
CA GLY A 315 -10.32 -7.95 11.90
C GLY A 315 -9.04 -8.22 11.11
N TYR A 316 -7.85 -8.29 11.75
CA TYR A 316 -6.58 -8.50 11.04
C TYR A 316 -6.55 -9.80 10.23
N GLU A 317 -7.00 -10.91 10.80
CA GLU A 317 -6.98 -12.20 10.09
C GLU A 317 -7.86 -12.19 8.83
N ALA A 318 -9.02 -11.54 8.91
CA ALA A 318 -9.92 -11.38 7.77
C ALA A 318 -9.30 -10.45 6.71
N LEU A 319 -8.64 -9.37 7.12
CA LEU A 319 -7.86 -8.49 6.24
C LEU A 319 -6.72 -9.24 5.54
N ALA A 320 -5.88 -9.95 6.30
CA ALA A 320 -4.76 -10.73 5.77
C ALA A 320 -5.24 -11.80 4.78
N SER A 321 -6.35 -12.47 5.07
CA SER A 321 -7.01 -13.42 4.17
C SER A 321 -7.44 -12.77 2.84
N CYS A 322 -7.96 -11.54 2.87
CA CYS A 322 -8.33 -10.81 1.64
C CYS A 322 -7.12 -10.47 0.75
N LEU A 323 -5.96 -10.22 1.36
CA LEU A 323 -4.71 -9.90 0.66
C LEU A 323 -3.91 -11.15 0.27
N ALA A 324 -4.30 -12.33 0.77
CA ALA A 324 -3.66 -13.59 0.43
C ALA A 324 -3.72 -13.87 -1.09
N THR A 325 -2.81 -14.69 -1.59
CA THR A 325 -2.73 -15.02 -3.02
C THR A 325 -4.07 -15.55 -3.59
N PRO A 326 -4.39 -15.35 -4.88
CA PRO A 326 -5.63 -15.85 -5.46
C PRO A 326 -5.90 -17.34 -5.19
N ALA A 327 -4.86 -18.18 -5.24
CA ALA A 327 -4.95 -19.60 -4.94
C ALA A 327 -5.21 -19.88 -3.45
N ALA A 328 -4.62 -19.10 -2.54
CA ALA A 328 -4.90 -19.21 -1.11
C ALA A 328 -6.35 -18.78 -0.80
N ARG A 329 -6.84 -17.71 -1.42
CA ARG A 329 -8.23 -17.26 -1.28
C ARG A 329 -9.23 -18.28 -1.81
N ALA A 330 -8.95 -18.90 -2.95
CA ALA A 330 -9.79 -19.96 -3.50
C ALA A 330 -9.89 -21.17 -2.56
N ARG A 331 -8.80 -21.55 -1.88
CA ARG A 331 -8.81 -22.63 -0.88
C ARG A 331 -9.59 -22.25 0.39
N LEU A 332 -9.42 -21.01 0.86
CA LEU A 332 -10.15 -20.50 2.02
C LEU A 332 -11.66 -20.39 1.74
N ALA A 333 -12.05 -20.04 0.51
CA ALA A 333 -13.44 -19.99 0.07
C ALA A 333 -14.07 -21.38 -0.12
N ALA A 334 -13.28 -22.42 -0.41
CA ALA A 334 -13.76 -23.77 -0.64
C ALA A 334 -14.11 -24.57 0.63
N GLY A 335 -13.77 -24.06 1.82
CA GLY A 335 -13.98 -24.76 3.10
C GLY A 335 -13.10 -26.01 3.27
N PRO A 336 -13.09 -26.65 4.46
CA PRO A 336 -12.37 -27.90 4.66
C PRO A 336 -12.98 -28.98 3.76
N LEU A 337 -12.16 -29.70 2.98
CA LEU A 337 -12.60 -30.90 2.28
C LEU A 337 -13.14 -31.87 3.35
N ALA A 338 -14.45 -32.15 3.29
CA ALA A 338 -15.07 -33.17 4.11
C ALA A 338 -14.36 -34.51 3.84
N THR A 339 -13.64 -35.00 4.84
CA THR A 339 -13.09 -36.36 4.89
C THR A 339 -14.17 -37.34 5.28
#